data_AF-A0A5K1EBR9-F1
#
_entry.id   AF-A0A5K1EBR9-F1
#
_cell.length_a   1.000
_cell.length_b   1.000
_cell.length_c   1.000
_cell.angle_alpha   90.00
_cell.angle_beta   90.00
_cell.angle_gamma   90.00
#
_symmetry.space_group_name_H-M   'P 1'
#
loop_
_entity.id
_entity.type
_entity.pdbx_description
1 polymer ?
#
loop_
_entity_poly.entity_id
_entity_poly.type
_entity_poly.pdbx_seq_one_letter_code
_entity_poly.pdbx_strand_id
1 'polypeptide(L)'
;LYGHIDGTTPAPPKYIYREVKKTVVGDQAIGASAGSETSIEYDTLTESNPEYDVWLAHDQSLVAYITSTLSEEVLGGIDDDLTALELWSTLATTYSQVSEARFLQLRRQFQDIKRGTRTVLEYLNEIKNVSDQLAAIGHPVSDKDKVQQALSGLGTEFDIFCTALE
;
A
#
# COMPACT_ATOMS: atom_id res chain seq x y z
N LEU A 1 -13.61 7.55 8.85
CA LEU A 1 -12.17 7.34 8.58
C LEU A 1 -11.89 6.10 7.72
N TYR A 2 -12.36 4.90 8.09
CA TYR A 2 -11.96 3.64 7.42
C TYR A 2 -12.37 3.48 5.95
N GLY A 3 -13.44 4.15 5.48
CA GLY A 3 -13.95 3.96 4.11
C GLY A 3 -13.09 4.58 3.00
N HIS A 4 -12.31 5.63 3.28
CA HIS A 4 -11.47 6.30 2.28
C HIS A 4 -10.15 5.56 2.04
N ILE A 5 -9.67 4.82 3.04
CA ILE A 5 -8.40 4.05 2.97
C ILE A 5 -8.60 2.63 2.44
N ASP A 6 -9.79 2.04 2.57
CA ASP A 6 -10.12 0.67 2.18
C ASP A 6 -11.00 0.59 0.90
N GLY A 7 -11.29 1.75 0.28
CA GLY A 7 -12.09 1.84 -0.94
C GLY A 7 -13.60 1.61 -0.74
N THR A 8 -14.08 1.43 0.49
CA THR A 8 -15.50 1.18 0.80
C THR A 8 -16.40 2.40 0.59
N THR A 9 -15.83 3.61 0.59
CA THR A 9 -16.52 4.85 0.16
C THR A 9 -15.86 5.36 -1.12
N PRO A 10 -16.29 4.92 -2.31
CA PRO A 10 -15.74 5.43 -3.56
C PRO A 10 -15.99 6.92 -3.69
N ALA A 11 -15.04 7.63 -4.32
CA ALA A 11 -15.15 9.06 -4.54
C ALA A 11 -16.49 9.38 -5.23
N PRO A 12 -17.31 10.30 -4.67
CA PRO A 12 -18.55 10.70 -5.33
C PRO A 12 -18.23 11.35 -6.67
N PRO A 13 -19.12 11.26 -7.67
CA PRO A 13 -18.86 11.83 -8.99
C PRO A 13 -18.66 13.35 -8.89
N LYS A 14 -17.61 13.86 -9.55
CA LYS A 14 -17.25 15.29 -9.60
C LYS A 14 -18.39 16.18 -10.11
N TYR A 15 -19.26 15.60 -10.95
CA TYR A 15 -20.40 16.29 -11.55
C TYR A 15 -21.68 15.47 -11.37
N ILE A 16 -22.77 16.13 -11.04
CA ILE A 16 -24.12 15.56 -11.00
C ILE A 16 -24.92 16.16 -12.17
N TYR A 17 -25.75 15.33 -12.81
CA TYR A 17 -26.65 15.77 -13.87
C TYR A 17 -27.97 16.25 -13.27
N ARG A 18 -28.36 17.48 -13.58
CA ARG A 18 -29.68 17.99 -13.24
C ARG A 18 -30.51 18.14 -14.51
N GLU A 19 -31.64 17.43 -14.57
CA GLU A 19 -32.63 17.62 -15.63
C GLU A 19 -33.44 18.89 -15.33
N VAL A 20 -33.29 19.93 -16.15
CA VAL A 20 -34.11 21.15 -16.05
C VAL A 20 -35.19 21.11 -17.12
N LYS A 21 -36.46 21.21 -16.70
CA LYS A 21 -37.58 21.36 -17.62
C LYS A 21 -37.58 22.77 -18.20
N LYS A 22 -37.18 22.91 -19.46
CA LYS A 22 -37.27 24.19 -20.18
C LYS A 22 -38.70 24.38 -20.69
N THR A 23 -39.47 25.27 -20.05
CA THR A 23 -40.77 25.69 -20.60
C THR A 23 -40.57 26.83 -21.59
N VAL A 24 -40.56 26.53 -22.88
CA VAL A 24 -40.64 27.55 -23.93
C VAL A 24 -42.09 28.02 -24.02
N VAL A 25 -42.39 29.19 -23.47
CA VAL A 25 -43.67 29.88 -23.71
C VAL A 25 -43.57 30.51 -25.10
N GLY A 26 -44.22 29.90 -26.09
CA GLY A 26 -44.39 30.52 -27.40
C GLY A 26 -45.38 31.67 -27.30
N ASP A 27 -44.97 32.88 -27.72
CA ASP A 27 -45.88 34.02 -27.85
C ASP A 27 -47.04 33.65 -28.78
N GLN A 28 -48.25 33.65 -28.24
CA GLN A 28 -49.44 33.17 -28.94
C GLN A 28 -50.09 34.30 -29.74
N ALA A 29 -49.88 34.31 -31.05
CA ALA A 29 -50.74 35.04 -31.97
C ALA A 29 -52.01 34.22 -32.27
N ILE A 30 -53.16 34.87 -32.11
CA ILE A 30 -54.52 34.34 -32.18
C ILE A 30 -54.91 33.78 -33.57
N GLY A 31 -55.30 32.49 -33.63
CA GLY A 31 -56.01 31.95 -34.80
C GLY A 31 -55.97 30.42 -34.98
N ALA A 32 -57.02 29.75 -34.50
CA ALA A 32 -57.59 28.46 -34.95
C ALA A 32 -56.72 27.16 -34.99
N SER A 33 -56.99 26.28 -34.01
CA SER A 33 -57.10 24.80 -34.06
C SER A 33 -55.98 23.96 -34.70
N ALA A 34 -55.12 23.37 -33.87
CA ALA A 34 -54.85 21.92 -33.75
C ALA A 34 -53.65 21.72 -32.80
N GLY A 35 -53.77 20.75 -31.88
CA GLY A 35 -52.70 20.14 -31.06
C GLY A 35 -51.53 21.03 -30.60
N SER A 36 -51.52 21.45 -29.33
CA SER A 36 -50.30 21.95 -28.69
C SER A 36 -49.30 20.80 -28.51
N GLU A 37 -48.50 20.51 -29.53
CA GLU A 37 -47.33 19.62 -29.42
C GLU A 37 -46.28 20.31 -28.55
N THR A 38 -46.25 19.91 -27.28
CA THR A 38 -45.24 20.35 -26.33
C THR A 38 -44.02 19.45 -26.52
N SER A 39 -43.06 19.85 -27.35
CA SER A 39 -41.75 19.18 -27.37
C SER A 39 -41.02 19.50 -26.07
N ILE A 40 -40.79 18.46 -25.27
CA ILE A 40 -39.98 18.55 -24.05
C ILE A 40 -38.52 18.43 -24.50
N GLU A 41 -37.79 19.55 -24.51
CA GLU A 41 -36.33 19.55 -24.63
C GLU A 41 -35.73 19.45 -23.23
N TYR A 42 -35.01 18.36 -22.98
CA TYR A 42 -34.28 18.16 -21.73
C TYR A 42 -32.88 18.76 -21.90
N ASP A 43 -32.58 19.82 -21.15
CA ASP A 43 -31.23 20.37 -21.06
C ASP A 43 -30.56 19.73 -19.84
N THR A 44 -29.49 18.97 -20.06
CA THR A 44 -28.71 18.33 -19.00
C THR A 44 -27.61 19.27 -18.54
N LEU A 45 -27.84 19.95 -17.43
CA LEU A 45 -26.81 20.79 -16.80
C LEU A 45 -25.88 19.90 -15.95
N THR A 46 -24.59 19.99 -16.20
CA THR A 46 -23.53 19.46 -15.35
C THR A 46 -23.29 20.42 -14.20
N GLU A 47 -23.78 20.08 -13.00
CA GLU A 47 -23.52 20.84 -11.77
C GLU A 47 -22.36 20.19 -11.00
N SER A 48 -21.49 21.01 -10.41
CA SER A 48 -20.41 20.54 -9.53
C SER A 48 -21.02 19.95 -8.26
N ASN A 49 -20.53 18.79 -7.84
CA ASN A 49 -21.05 18.08 -6.67
C ASN A 49 -20.44 18.62 -5.36
N PRO A 50 -21.20 19.28 -4.47
CA PRO A 50 -20.67 19.76 -3.19
C PRO A 50 -20.24 18.62 -2.26
N GLU A 51 -20.76 17.40 -2.43
CA GLU A 51 -20.32 16.23 -1.68
C GLU A 51 -18.90 15.78 -2.08
N TYR A 52 -18.49 16.07 -3.32
CA TYR A 52 -17.11 15.82 -3.78
C TYR A 52 -16.12 16.76 -3.10
N ASP A 53 -16.46 18.03 -2.90
CA ASP A 53 -15.58 18.98 -2.21
C ASP A 53 -15.39 18.62 -0.73
N VAL A 54 -16.47 18.17 -0.07
CA VAL A 54 -16.41 17.69 1.32
C VAL A 54 -15.57 16.41 1.43
N TRP A 55 -15.74 15.48 0.47
CA TRP A 55 -14.95 14.26 0.40
C TRP A 55 -13.46 14.57 0.16
N LEU A 56 -13.16 15.47 -0.77
CA LEU A 56 -11.79 15.86 -1.11
C LEU A 56 -11.09 16.55 0.08
N ALA A 57 -11.79 17.42 0.82
CA ALA A 57 -11.24 18.04 2.02
C ALA A 57 -10.87 17.00 3.09
N HIS A 58 -11.69 15.95 3.23
CA HIS A 58 -11.43 14.86 4.17
C HIS A 58 -10.29 13.95 3.68
N ASP A 59 -10.23 13.62 2.39
CA ASP A 59 -9.15 12.86 1.77
C ASP A 59 -7.79 13.58 1.93
N GLN A 60 -7.73 14.86 1.63
CA GLN A 60 -6.53 15.69 1.80
C GLN A 60 -6.09 15.82 3.26
N SER A 61 -7.04 15.84 4.20
CA SER A 61 -6.71 15.81 5.63
C SER A 61 -6.04 14.49 6.04
N LEU A 62 -6.46 13.36 5.44
CA LEU A 62 -5.84 12.06 5.68
C LEU A 62 -4.47 11.96 5.02
N VAL A 63 -4.31 12.47 3.79
CA VAL A 63 -3.01 12.58 3.12
C VAL A 63 -2.03 13.35 4.01
N ALA A 64 -2.41 14.55 4.46
CA ALA A 64 -1.58 15.38 5.34
C ALA A 64 -1.22 14.67 6.67
N TYR A 65 -2.15 13.91 7.24
CA TYR A 65 -1.89 13.14 8.44
C TYR A 65 -0.87 12.01 8.17
N ILE A 66 -1.05 11.24 7.10
CA ILE A 66 -0.13 10.16 6.72
C ILE A 66 1.26 10.74 6.43
N THR A 67 1.36 11.77 5.59
CA THR A 67 2.64 12.41 5.25
C THR A 67 3.36 12.99 6.48
N SER A 68 2.62 13.48 7.48
CA SER A 68 3.22 13.95 8.75
C SER A 68 3.90 12.86 9.58
N THR A 69 3.55 11.59 9.36
CA THR A 69 4.14 10.45 10.07
C THR A 69 5.31 9.80 9.33
N LEU A 70 5.57 10.21 8.09
CA LEU A 70 6.60 9.63 7.23
C LEU A 70 7.92 10.41 7.33
N SER A 71 9.04 9.72 7.11
CA SER A 71 10.37 10.35 7.02
C SER A 71 10.55 11.03 5.66
N GLU A 72 11.45 12.02 5.60
CA GLU A 72 11.77 12.79 4.38
C GLU A 72 12.22 11.90 3.21
N GLU A 73 12.88 10.78 3.50
CA GLU A 73 13.28 9.77 2.52
C GLU A 73 12.10 9.13 1.78
N VAL A 74 10.96 8.98 2.46
CA VAL A 74 9.74 8.40 1.89
C VAL A 74 8.92 9.47 1.18
N LEU A 75 8.92 10.70 1.72
CA LEU A 75 8.24 11.85 1.12
C LEU A 75 8.83 12.24 -0.25
N GLY A 76 10.15 12.10 -0.43
CA GLY A 76 10.80 12.41 -1.71
C GLY A 76 10.41 11.50 -2.88
N GLY A 77 9.72 10.38 -2.63
CA GLY A 77 9.24 9.44 -3.65
C GLY A 77 7.73 9.45 -3.88
N ILE A 78 6.99 10.35 -3.23
CA ILE A 78 5.53 10.43 -3.29
C ILE A 78 5.16 11.63 -4.16
N ASP A 79 4.28 11.43 -5.15
CA ASP A 79 3.73 12.52 -5.96
C ASP A 79 2.78 13.39 -5.14
N ASP A 80 2.82 14.71 -5.34
CA ASP A 80 2.04 15.70 -4.57
C ASP A 80 0.51 15.63 -4.81
N ASP A 81 0.03 14.88 -5.82
CA ASP A 81 -1.39 14.81 -6.23
C ASP A 81 -2.08 13.45 -5.94
N LEU A 82 -1.57 12.68 -4.98
CA LEU A 82 -2.12 11.36 -4.65
C LEU A 82 -3.33 11.47 -3.72
N THR A 83 -4.36 10.65 -3.98
CA THR A 83 -5.45 10.44 -3.02
C THR A 83 -4.95 9.65 -1.80
N ALA A 84 -5.65 9.73 -0.66
CA ALA A 84 -5.25 8.99 0.54
C ALA A 84 -5.15 7.47 0.30
N LEU A 85 -6.00 6.94 -0.59
CA LEU A 85 -6.01 5.53 -1.00
C LEU A 85 -4.76 5.18 -1.82
N GLU A 86 -4.42 5.99 -2.82
CA GLU A 86 -3.25 5.74 -3.67
C GLU A 86 -1.95 5.87 -2.88
N LEU A 87 -1.87 6.88 -2.01
CA LEU A 87 -0.78 7.05 -1.07
C LEU A 87 -0.62 5.81 -0.18
N TRP A 88 -1.71 5.37 0.46
CA TRP A 88 -1.70 4.20 1.34
C TRP A 88 -1.33 2.91 0.60
N SER A 89 -1.88 2.70 -0.60
CA SER A 89 -1.56 1.53 -1.43
C SER A 89 -0.10 1.52 -1.87
N THR A 90 0.44 2.68 -2.24
CA THR A 90 1.85 2.84 -2.63
C THR A 90 2.75 2.56 -1.44
N LEU A 91 2.43 3.12 -0.27
CA LEU A 91 3.15 2.88 0.97
C LEU A 91 3.13 1.38 1.32
N ALA A 92 1.96 0.75 1.31
CA ALA A 92 1.81 -0.67 1.60
C ALA A 92 2.64 -1.53 0.64
N THR A 93 2.64 -1.22 -0.65
CA THR A 93 3.40 -1.95 -1.66
C THR A 93 4.90 -1.79 -1.45
N THR A 94 5.38 -0.56 -1.30
CA THR A 94 6.81 -0.26 -1.11
C THR A 94 7.34 -0.92 0.16
N TYR A 95 6.65 -0.77 1.28
CA TYR A 95 7.08 -1.37 2.55
C TYR A 95 6.96 -2.90 2.54
N SER A 96 5.96 -3.46 1.85
CA SER A 96 5.90 -4.92 1.64
C SER A 96 7.09 -5.43 0.85
N GLN A 97 7.46 -4.77 -0.25
CA GLN A 97 8.62 -5.14 -1.06
C GLN A 97 9.93 -5.01 -0.28
N VAL A 98 10.10 -3.93 0.49
CA VAL A 98 11.26 -3.74 1.36
C VAL A 98 11.33 -4.83 2.42
N SER A 99 10.20 -5.21 3.01
CA SER A 99 10.12 -6.31 3.98
C SER A 99 10.52 -7.65 3.37
N GLU A 100 9.99 -7.99 2.18
CA GLU A 100 10.33 -9.24 1.49
C GLU A 100 11.79 -9.28 1.03
N ALA A 101 12.30 -8.19 0.46
CA ALA A 101 13.71 -8.08 0.07
C ALA A 101 14.63 -8.25 1.28
N ARG A 102 14.29 -7.62 2.41
CA ARG A 102 15.01 -7.76 3.68
C ARG A 102 14.96 -9.19 4.21
N PHE A 103 13.81 -9.86 4.13
CA PHE A 103 13.69 -11.27 4.47
C PHE A 103 14.61 -12.14 3.63
N LEU A 104 14.57 -12.00 2.30
CA LEU A 104 15.40 -12.79 1.39
C LEU A 104 16.90 -12.53 1.60
N GLN A 105 17.27 -11.27 1.86
CA GLN A 105 18.64 -10.90 2.20
C GLN A 105 19.11 -11.59 3.49
N LEU A 106 18.34 -11.50 4.57
CA LEU A 106 18.67 -12.13 5.85
C LEU A 106 18.71 -13.66 5.73
N ARG A 107 17.80 -14.24 4.97
CA ARG A 107 17.77 -15.69 4.73
C ARG A 107 18.98 -16.17 3.94
N ARG A 108 19.40 -15.41 2.92
CA ARG A 108 20.65 -15.68 2.20
C ARG A 108 21.85 -15.53 3.12
N GLN A 109 21.90 -14.43 3.88
CA GLN A 109 22.98 -14.20 4.84
C GLN A 109 23.10 -15.37 5.78
N PHE A 110 22.00 -15.84 6.39
CA PHE A 110 21.95 -16.99 7.28
C PHE A 110 22.57 -18.26 6.67
N GLN A 111 22.22 -18.57 5.41
CA GLN A 111 22.73 -19.75 4.70
C GLN A 111 24.20 -19.65 4.34
N ASP A 112 24.69 -18.44 4.07
CA ASP A 112 26.08 -18.17 3.70
C ASP A 112 27.02 -18.04 4.91
N ILE A 113 26.51 -18.04 6.15
CA ILE A 113 27.35 -17.98 7.36
C ILE A 113 28.25 -19.22 7.44
N LYS A 114 29.54 -18.99 7.27
CA LYS A 114 30.62 -19.97 7.43
C LYS A 114 31.63 -19.47 8.45
N ARG A 115 32.24 -20.37 9.21
CA ARG A 115 33.24 -20.01 10.23
C ARG A 115 34.46 -19.31 9.60
N GLY A 116 35.00 -19.89 8.52
CA GLY A 116 36.22 -19.40 7.90
C GLY A 116 37.36 -19.32 8.91
N THR A 117 38.00 -18.16 9.00
CA THR A 117 39.10 -17.86 9.94
C THR A 117 38.63 -17.30 11.30
N ARG A 118 37.32 -17.15 11.52
CA ARG A 118 36.73 -16.57 12.73
C ARG A 118 36.74 -17.58 13.89
N THR A 119 36.69 -17.08 15.12
CA THR A 119 36.51 -17.96 16.27
C THR A 119 35.11 -18.60 16.27
N VAL A 120 34.97 -19.76 16.92
CA VAL A 120 33.68 -20.45 17.03
C VAL A 120 32.63 -19.56 17.72
N LEU A 121 33.04 -18.76 18.71
CA LEU A 121 32.12 -17.88 19.44
C LEU A 121 31.62 -16.72 18.57
N GLU A 122 32.49 -16.09 17.78
CA GLU A 122 32.09 -15.04 16.83
C GLU A 122 31.13 -15.58 15.77
N TYR A 123 31.43 -16.78 15.26
CA TYR A 123 30.57 -17.48 14.30
C TYR A 123 29.17 -17.78 14.85
N LEU A 124 29.09 -18.36 16.05
CA LEU A 124 27.79 -18.65 16.68
C LEU A 124 27.00 -17.38 17.01
N ASN A 125 27.69 -16.30 17.38
CA ASN A 125 27.04 -15.02 17.65
C ASN A 125 26.47 -14.39 16.37
N GLU A 126 27.14 -14.57 15.22
CA GLU A 126 26.64 -14.13 13.92
C GLU A 126 25.37 -14.90 13.51
N ILE A 127 25.35 -16.22 13.67
CA ILE A 127 24.15 -17.05 13.44
C ILE A 127 22.99 -16.58 14.33
N LYS A 128 23.26 -16.35 15.61
CA LYS A 128 22.26 -15.85 16.55
C LYS A 128 21.73 -14.49 16.12
N ASN A 129 22.61 -13.54 15.80
CA ASN A 129 22.24 -12.19 15.40
C ASN A 129 21.34 -12.19 14.15
N VAL A 130 21.69 -12.96 13.12
CA VAL A 130 20.86 -13.06 11.89
C VAL A 130 19.53 -13.76 12.19
N SER A 131 19.53 -14.77 13.08
CA SER A 131 18.30 -15.43 13.53
C SER A 131 17.37 -14.49 14.30
N ASP A 132 17.93 -13.64 15.16
CA ASP A 132 17.19 -12.64 15.93
C ASP A 132 16.61 -11.55 15.00
N GLN A 133 17.36 -11.16 13.97
CA GLN A 133 16.86 -10.25 12.93
C GLN A 133 15.73 -10.87 12.09
N LEU A 134 15.84 -12.16 11.75
CA LEU A 134 14.77 -12.91 11.08
C LEU A 134 13.52 -13.01 11.98
N ALA A 135 13.69 -13.23 13.28
CA ALA A 135 12.58 -13.20 14.24
C ALA A 135 11.94 -11.81 14.35
N ALA A 136 12.74 -10.73 14.32
CA ALA A 136 12.25 -9.36 14.40
C ALA A 136 11.38 -8.96 13.20
N ILE A 137 11.60 -9.54 12.02
CA ILE A 137 10.75 -9.33 10.84
C ILE A 137 9.58 -10.33 10.76
N GLY A 138 9.31 -11.10 11.82
CA GLY A 138 8.19 -12.04 11.89
C GLY A 138 8.46 -13.43 11.29
N HIS A 139 9.71 -13.73 10.92
CA HIS A 139 10.11 -15.01 10.35
C HIS A 139 11.13 -15.74 11.24
N PRO A 140 10.73 -16.24 12.43
CA PRO A 140 11.65 -16.91 13.33
C PRO A 140 12.22 -18.20 12.74
N VAL A 141 13.52 -18.41 12.95
CA VAL A 141 14.23 -19.65 12.57
C VAL A 141 14.08 -20.67 13.69
N SER A 142 13.79 -21.93 13.32
CA SER A 142 13.74 -23.05 14.28
C SER A 142 15.11 -23.32 14.89
N ASP A 143 15.16 -23.72 16.16
CA ASP A 143 16.43 -24.07 16.81
C ASP A 143 17.13 -25.24 16.10
N LYS A 144 16.37 -26.17 15.52
CA LYS A 144 16.92 -27.25 14.68
C LYS A 144 17.67 -26.69 13.46
N ASP A 145 17.10 -25.70 12.79
CA ASP A 145 17.70 -25.10 11.59
C ASP A 145 18.93 -24.26 11.96
N LYS A 146 18.93 -23.59 13.12
CA LYS A 146 20.11 -22.90 13.66
C LYS A 146 21.25 -23.86 13.93
N VAL A 147 20.98 -25.01 14.56
CA VAL A 147 21.98 -26.05 14.83
C VAL A 147 22.49 -26.64 13.52
N GLN A 148 21.61 -26.96 12.58
CA GLN A 148 22.00 -27.46 11.26
C GLN A 148 22.89 -26.47 10.52
N GLN A 149 22.54 -25.17 10.51
CA GLN A 149 23.38 -24.14 9.91
C GLN A 149 24.73 -24.05 10.61
N ALA A 150 24.75 -24.07 11.94
CA ALA A 150 25.97 -24.03 12.74
C ALA A 150 26.91 -25.19 12.41
N LEU A 151 26.38 -26.42 12.32
CA LEU A 151 27.16 -27.60 11.97
C LEU A 151 27.67 -27.53 10.53
N SER A 152 26.84 -27.06 9.59
CA SER A 152 27.21 -26.97 8.17
C SER A 152 28.34 -25.96 7.88
N GLY A 153 28.47 -24.91 8.69
CA GLY A 153 29.49 -23.89 8.50
C GLY A 153 30.78 -24.10 9.31
N LEU A 154 30.88 -25.16 10.12
CA LEU A 154 32.04 -25.44 10.98
C LEU A 154 33.28 -25.97 10.22
N GLY A 155 33.16 -26.31 8.93
CA GLY A 155 34.27 -26.78 8.11
C GLY A 155 34.66 -28.25 8.36
N THR A 156 35.42 -28.85 7.43
CA THR A 156 35.75 -30.28 7.43
C THR A 156 36.60 -30.74 8.64
N GLU A 157 37.23 -29.79 9.32
CA GLU A 157 37.97 -30.00 10.58
C GLU A 157 37.07 -30.46 11.74
N PHE A 158 35.75 -30.19 11.70
CA PHE A 158 34.78 -30.65 12.69
C PHE A 158 33.80 -31.70 12.17
N ASP A 159 33.94 -32.14 10.92
CA ASP A 159 33.04 -33.12 10.28
C ASP A 159 33.02 -34.46 11.02
N ILE A 160 34.15 -34.83 11.63
CA ILE A 160 34.28 -36.02 12.49
C ILE A 160 33.42 -35.89 13.75
N PHE A 161 33.29 -34.69 14.31
CA PHE A 161 32.42 -34.44 15.45
C PHE A 161 30.94 -34.35 15.04
N CYS A 162 30.65 -33.78 13.86
CA CYS A 162 29.31 -33.75 13.28
C CYS A 162 28.80 -35.18 13.03
N THR A 163 29.63 -36.05 12.44
CA THR A 163 29.29 -37.46 12.14
C THR A 163 29.10 -38.30 13.41
N ALA A 164 29.77 -37.96 14.51
CA ALA A 164 29.63 -38.66 15.78
C ALA A 164 28.37 -38.24 16.58
N LEU A 165 27.75 -37.12 16.21
CA LEU A 165 26.55 -36.58 16.86
C LEU A 165 25.26 -36.96 16.13
N GLU A 166 25.37 -37.41 14.87
CA GLU A 166 24.28 -37.99 14.06
C GLU A 166 23.99 -39.45 14.49
#